data_AF-A0A0C3BBB6-F1
#
_entry.id   AF-A0A0C3BBB6-F1
#
_cell.length_a   1.000
_cell.length_b   1.000
_cell.length_c   1.000
_cell.angle_alpha   90.00
_cell.angle_beta   90.00
_cell.angle_gamma   90.00
#
_symmetry.space_group_name_H-M   'P 1'
#
loop_
_entity.id
_entity.type
_entity.pdbx_description
1 polymer ?
#
loop_
_entity_poly.entity_id
_entity_poly.type
_entity_poly.pdbx_seq_one_letter_code
_entity_poly.pdbx_strand_id
1 'polypeptide(L)'
;MINTAKAAKVELFIWSRLMSVTEASGGIYIHLDHFDGKTAITAYGRQSSVPFVDVQAGMCASNFTGALTPQKQVDGSYAIALPFGPETLLLVIDMASDYGLFVRQAIESPAFGVSS
;
A
#
# COMPACT_ATOMS: atom_id res chain seq x y z
N MET A 1 16.77 6.12 -4.42
CA MET A 1 16.16 6.95 -3.35
C MET A 1 16.71 6.59 -1.98
N ILE A 2 16.63 5.34 -1.51
CA ILE A 2 17.15 4.93 -0.19
C ILE A 2 18.63 5.28 0.00
N ASN A 3 19.50 5.01 -0.99
CA ASN A 3 20.92 5.39 -0.91
C ASN A 3 21.14 6.90 -0.84
N THR A 4 20.32 7.67 -1.55
CA THR A 4 20.35 9.14 -1.50
C THR A 4 19.91 9.63 -0.13
N ALA A 5 18.87 9.05 0.44
CA ALA A 5 18.38 9.34 1.78
C ALA A 5 19.45 9.04 2.84
N LYS A 6 20.16 7.91 2.69
CA LYS A 6 21.32 7.56 3.51
C LYS A 6 22.44 8.61 3.40
N ALA A 7 22.82 8.99 2.19
CA ALA A 7 23.86 9.98 1.95
C ALA A 7 23.49 11.37 2.50
N ALA A 8 22.21 11.74 2.39
CA ALA A 8 21.66 12.98 2.92
C ALA A 8 21.41 12.94 4.44
N LYS A 9 21.58 11.78 5.09
CA LYS A 9 21.32 11.57 6.52
C LYS A 9 19.91 12.02 6.94
N VAL A 10 18.91 11.65 6.15
CA VAL A 10 17.52 11.95 6.51
C VAL A 10 17.16 11.29 7.84
N GLU A 11 16.33 11.95 8.62
CA GLU A 11 15.96 11.47 9.95
C GLU A 11 14.93 10.32 9.88
N LEU A 12 14.13 10.29 8.81
CA LEU A 12 13.16 9.22 8.54
C LEU A 12 12.87 9.10 7.05
N PHE A 13 12.87 7.87 6.52
CA PHE A 13 12.42 7.57 5.17
C PHE A 13 11.09 6.81 5.22
N ILE A 14 10.02 7.42 4.69
CA ILE A 14 8.68 6.83 4.64
C ILE A 14 8.44 6.22 3.25
N TRP A 15 8.03 4.97 3.21
CA TRP A 15 7.82 4.21 1.98
C TRP A 15 6.37 3.72 1.84
N SER A 16 5.76 3.96 0.67
CA SER A 16 4.44 3.38 0.35
C SER A 16 4.60 1.93 -0.12
N ARG A 17 4.19 0.97 0.73
CA ARG A 17 4.28 -0.47 0.46
C ARG A 17 2.94 -1.04 0.03
N LEU A 18 3.00 -2.13 -0.76
CA LEU A 18 1.90 -3.07 -0.98
C LEU A 18 2.29 -4.47 -0.47
N MET A 19 1.31 -5.31 -0.18
CA MET A 19 1.55 -6.70 0.23
C MET A 19 2.22 -7.45 -0.92
N SER A 20 3.21 -8.29 -0.63
CA SER A 20 3.72 -9.26 -1.59
C SER A 20 2.65 -10.33 -1.80
N VAL A 21 2.12 -10.44 -3.02
CA VAL A 21 1.09 -11.46 -3.32
C VAL A 21 1.74 -12.83 -3.42
N THR A 22 2.99 -12.88 -3.88
CA THR A 22 3.82 -14.09 -3.82
C THR A 22 3.93 -14.61 -2.39
N GLU A 23 4.29 -13.75 -1.41
CA GLU A 23 4.40 -14.19 -0.01
C GLU A 23 3.03 -14.55 0.58
N ALA A 24 2.01 -13.72 0.35
CA ALA A 24 0.68 -13.90 0.92
C ALA A 24 -0.02 -15.18 0.41
N SER A 25 0.31 -15.59 -0.81
CA SER A 25 -0.22 -16.82 -1.43
C SER A 25 0.63 -18.06 -1.16
N GLY A 26 1.70 -17.96 -0.37
CA GLY A 26 2.63 -19.07 -0.15
C GLY A 26 3.37 -19.51 -1.41
N GLY A 27 3.59 -18.60 -2.36
CA GLY A 27 4.29 -18.87 -3.62
C GLY A 27 3.42 -19.43 -4.74
N ILE A 28 2.09 -19.43 -4.59
CA ILE A 28 1.16 -19.90 -5.63
C ILE A 28 1.00 -18.85 -6.74
N TYR A 29 0.94 -17.56 -6.39
CA TYR A 29 0.78 -16.46 -7.33
C TYR A 29 2.06 -15.62 -7.41
N ILE A 30 2.87 -15.85 -8.45
CA ILE A 30 4.26 -15.34 -8.55
C ILE A 30 4.49 -14.20 -9.57
N HIS A 31 3.43 -13.74 -10.25
CA HIS A 31 3.56 -12.81 -11.38
C HIS A 31 2.76 -11.51 -11.20
N LEU A 32 2.53 -11.09 -9.95
CA LEU A 32 1.91 -9.80 -9.65
C LEU A 32 3.00 -8.74 -9.43
N ASP A 33 3.78 -8.48 -10.48
CA ASP A 33 4.97 -7.63 -10.47
C ASP A 33 4.73 -6.23 -9.87
N HIS A 34 3.53 -5.67 -10.07
CA HIS A 34 3.16 -4.37 -9.49
C HIS A 34 3.21 -4.37 -7.95
N PHE A 35 2.83 -5.49 -7.33
CA PHE A 35 2.84 -5.68 -5.88
C PHE A 35 4.20 -6.19 -5.41
N ASP A 36 4.70 -7.24 -6.06
CA ASP A 36 5.92 -7.93 -5.65
C ASP A 36 7.19 -7.08 -5.86
N GLY A 37 7.19 -6.18 -6.85
CA GLY A 37 8.29 -5.25 -7.10
C GLY A 37 8.57 -4.29 -5.93
N LYS A 38 7.56 -3.97 -5.11
CA LYS A 38 7.73 -3.13 -3.90
C LYS A 38 8.32 -3.91 -2.72
N THR A 39 8.26 -5.24 -2.75
CA THR A 39 8.76 -6.11 -1.68
C THR A 39 10.28 -6.02 -1.57
N ALA A 40 10.98 -6.10 -2.70
CA ALA A 40 12.44 -5.98 -2.75
C ALA A 40 12.92 -4.62 -2.20
N ILE A 41 12.23 -3.53 -2.54
CA ILE A 41 12.56 -2.18 -2.04
C ILE A 41 12.34 -2.08 -0.54
N THR A 42 11.25 -2.67 -0.02
CA THR A 42 10.98 -2.69 1.42
C THR A 42 12.08 -3.46 2.17
N ALA A 43 12.44 -4.65 1.68
CA ALA A 43 13.49 -5.47 2.28
C ALA A 43 14.82 -4.71 2.30
N TYR A 44 15.16 -4.06 1.19
CA TYR A 44 16.35 -3.22 1.10
C TYR A 44 16.31 -2.04 2.08
N GLY A 45 15.19 -1.33 2.18
CA GLY A 45 14.98 -0.22 3.11
C GLY A 45 15.24 -0.62 4.56
N ARG A 46 14.64 -1.72 5.00
CA ARG A 46 14.82 -2.28 6.36
C ARG A 46 16.27 -2.67 6.68
N GLN A 47 17.06 -3.04 5.66
CA GLN A 47 18.48 -3.39 5.82
C GLN A 47 19.43 -2.18 5.63
N SER A 48 18.94 -1.06 5.12
CA SER A 48 19.78 0.04 4.60
C SER A 48 20.42 0.94 5.66
N SER A 49 20.24 0.65 6.96
CA SER A 49 20.63 1.48 8.13
C SER A 49 20.01 2.89 8.18
N VAL A 50 19.19 3.26 7.19
CA VAL A 50 18.38 4.48 7.24
C VAL A 50 17.17 4.21 8.13
N PRO A 51 16.78 5.13 9.04
CA PRO A 51 15.51 5.03 9.74
C PRO A 51 14.38 4.92 8.70
N PHE A 52 13.64 3.82 8.73
CA PHE A 52 12.75 3.42 7.64
C PHE A 52 11.42 2.94 8.20
N VAL A 53 10.33 3.50 7.68
CA VAL A 53 8.96 3.09 8.01
C VAL A 53 8.19 2.89 6.71
N ASP A 54 7.52 1.75 6.58
CA ASP A 54 6.60 1.51 5.48
C ASP A 54 5.13 1.69 5.91
N VAL A 55 4.35 2.38 5.08
CA VAL A 55 2.92 2.61 5.28
C VAL A 55 2.17 1.87 4.17
N GLN A 56 1.36 0.90 4.57
CA GLN A 56 0.63 0.03 3.65
C GLN A 56 -0.80 0.54 3.41
N ALA A 57 -1.13 0.80 2.15
CA ALA A 57 -2.48 1.19 1.75
C ALA A 57 -3.33 -0.04 1.38
N GLY A 58 -4.64 0.07 1.62
CA GLY A 58 -5.64 -0.80 1.00
C GLY A 58 -5.93 -0.38 -0.45
N MET A 59 -6.98 -0.95 -1.03
CA MET A 59 -7.48 -0.55 -2.34
C MET A 59 -8.02 0.89 -2.29
N CYS A 60 -7.60 1.74 -3.22
CA CYS A 60 -8.07 3.12 -3.29
C CYS A 60 -9.58 3.16 -3.60
N ALA A 61 -10.36 3.86 -2.79
CA ALA A 61 -11.80 4.03 -3.02
C ALA A 61 -12.10 4.67 -4.39
N SER A 62 -11.21 5.52 -4.89
CA SER A 62 -11.30 6.11 -6.24
C SER A 62 -11.30 5.09 -7.38
N ASN A 63 -10.92 3.84 -7.13
CA ASN A 63 -11.04 2.78 -8.14
C ASN A 63 -12.51 2.54 -8.52
N PHE A 64 -13.46 2.70 -7.58
CA PHE A 64 -14.90 2.54 -7.82
C PHE A 64 -15.56 3.71 -8.53
N THR A 65 -14.84 4.80 -8.76
CA THR A 65 -15.26 5.91 -9.65
C THR A 65 -14.42 5.98 -10.92
N GLY A 66 -13.51 5.02 -11.10
CA GLY A 66 -12.63 4.87 -12.26
C GLY A 66 -12.74 3.47 -12.86
N ALA A 67 -11.66 2.70 -12.80
CA ALA A 67 -11.55 1.40 -13.48
C ALA A 67 -12.56 0.34 -13.01
N LEU A 68 -13.05 0.43 -11.77
CA LEU A 68 -14.03 -0.49 -11.18
C LEU A 68 -15.41 0.18 -11.00
N THR A 69 -15.74 1.17 -11.82
CA THR A 69 -17.03 1.86 -11.74
C THR A 69 -18.20 0.89 -11.85
N PRO A 70 -19.18 0.92 -10.92
CA PRO A 70 -20.39 0.11 -11.02
C PRO A 70 -21.12 0.33 -12.34
N GLN A 71 -21.45 -0.76 -13.02
CA GLN A 71 -22.14 -0.74 -14.31
C GLN A 71 -23.64 -0.93 -14.10
N LYS A 72 -24.44 -0.05 -14.71
CA LYS A 72 -25.89 -0.17 -14.69
C LYS A 72 -26.33 -1.36 -15.53
N GLN A 73 -27.23 -2.18 -14.98
CA GLN A 73 -27.78 -3.37 -15.60
C GLN A 73 -29.12 -3.08 -16.29
N VAL A 74 -29.61 -4.06 -17.05
CA VAL A 74 -30.89 -3.96 -17.79
C VAL A 74 -32.09 -3.77 -16.85
N ASP A 75 -32.04 -4.39 -15.67
CA ASP A 75 -33.08 -4.28 -14.63
C ASP A 75 -32.99 -2.99 -13.80
N GLY A 76 -32.01 -2.11 -14.09
CA GLY A 76 -31.76 -0.87 -13.39
C GLY A 76 -30.88 -0.99 -12.15
N SER A 77 -30.45 -2.20 -11.75
CA SER A 77 -29.47 -2.40 -10.70
C SER A 77 -28.05 -1.97 -11.13
N TYR A 78 -27.12 -1.90 -10.19
CA TYR A 78 -25.70 -1.65 -10.47
C TYR A 78 -24.86 -2.84 -10.02
N ALA A 79 -23.90 -3.25 -10.84
CA ALA A 79 -23.01 -4.36 -10.55
C ALA A 79 -21.54 -3.98 -10.75
N ILE A 80 -20.67 -4.54 -9.91
CA ILE A 80 -19.22 -4.52 -10.10
C ILE A 80 -18.79 -5.98 -10.29
N ALA A 81 -18.05 -6.29 -11.36
CA ALA A 81 -17.49 -7.61 -11.59
C ALA A 81 -16.09 -7.68 -10.97
N LEU A 82 -15.91 -8.56 -9.99
CA LEU A 82 -14.65 -8.74 -9.26
C LEU A 82 -14.25 -10.22 -9.27
N PRO A 83 -12.94 -10.53 -9.31
CA PRO A 83 -12.43 -11.91 -9.42
C PRO A 83 -12.42 -12.66 -8.08
N PHE A 84 -13.34 -12.34 -7.16
CA PHE A 84 -13.42 -12.95 -5.83
C PHE A 84 -14.88 -13.13 -5.41
N GLY A 85 -15.09 -14.04 -4.45
CA GLY A 85 -16.44 -14.38 -3.96
C GLY A 85 -17.12 -13.22 -3.21
N PRO A 86 -18.45 -13.23 -3.12
CA PRO A 86 -19.24 -12.13 -2.55
C PRO A 86 -18.93 -11.85 -1.06
N GLU A 87 -18.48 -12.87 -0.33
CA GLU A 87 -18.11 -12.76 1.09
C GLU A 87 -16.66 -12.29 1.31
N THR A 88 -15.93 -11.96 0.23
CA THR A 88 -14.52 -11.54 0.33
C THR A 88 -14.45 -10.11 0.87
N LEU A 89 -13.81 -9.95 2.02
CA LEU A 89 -13.57 -8.63 2.60
C LEU A 89 -12.46 -7.90 1.84
N LEU A 90 -12.76 -6.66 1.42
CA LEU A 90 -11.78 -5.78 0.80
C LEU A 90 -11.40 -4.67 1.77
N LEU A 91 -10.09 -4.51 1.96
CA LEU A 91 -9.56 -3.33 2.64
C LEU A 91 -9.57 -2.17 1.65
N VAL A 92 -10.43 -1.18 1.90
CA VAL A 92 -10.58 0.01 1.06
C VAL A 92 -10.19 1.25 1.87
N ILE A 93 -9.50 2.19 1.23
CA ILE A 93 -9.06 3.45 1.85
C ILE A 93 -9.40 4.64 0.95
N ASP A 94 -9.86 5.74 1.55
CA ASP A 94 -9.88 7.03 0.88
C ASP A 94 -8.46 7.62 0.93
N MET A 95 -7.74 7.49 -0.18
CA MET A 95 -6.35 7.98 -0.26
C MET A 95 -6.24 9.50 -0.08
N ALA A 96 -7.27 10.25 -0.46
CA ALA A 96 -7.24 11.71 -0.39
C ALA A 96 -7.44 12.20 1.05
N SER A 97 -8.34 11.54 1.79
CA SER A 97 -8.71 11.96 3.15
C SER A 97 -7.87 11.28 4.24
N ASP A 98 -7.54 9.99 4.07
CA ASP A 98 -7.07 9.15 5.19
C ASP A 98 -5.58 8.81 5.12
N TYR A 99 -5.01 8.58 3.92
CA TYR A 99 -3.64 8.05 3.83
C TYR A 99 -2.60 8.97 4.49
N GLY A 100 -2.80 10.29 4.36
CA GLY A 100 -1.96 11.29 5.02
C GLY A 100 -1.97 11.20 6.55
N LEU A 101 -3.05 10.72 7.17
CA LEU A 101 -3.13 10.54 8.62
C LEU A 101 -2.19 9.42 9.11
N PHE A 102 -2.08 8.33 8.35
CA PHE A 102 -1.15 7.24 8.67
C PHE A 102 0.30 7.65 8.44
N VAL A 103 0.57 8.43 7.38
CA VAL A 103 1.89 9.01 7.14
C VAL A 103 2.26 9.98 8.27
N ARG A 104 1.33 10.82 8.70
CA ARG A 104 1.52 11.71 9.84
C ARG A 104 1.83 10.93 11.12
N GLN A 105 1.09 9.87 11.41
CA GLN A 105 1.36 9.00 12.56
C GLN A 105 2.77 8.38 12.49
N ALA A 106 3.23 7.97 11.30
CA ALA A 106 4.59 7.45 11.13
C ALA A 106 5.67 8.50 11.46
N ILE A 107 5.39 9.78 11.22
CA ILE A 107 6.30 10.90 11.52
C ILE A 107 6.25 11.24 13.01
N GLU A 108 5.06 11.38 13.58
CA GLU A 108 4.86 11.95 14.93
C GLU A 108 4.95 10.91 16.05
N SER A 109 4.74 9.63 15.76
CA SER A 109 4.75 8.57 16.77
C SER A 109 6.17 8.33 17.31
N PRO A 110 6.40 8.35 18.64
CA PRO A 110 7.70 7.99 19.21
C PRO A 110 8.14 6.55 18.91
N ALA A 111 7.22 5.68 18.49
CA ALA A 111 7.53 4.31 18.09
C ALA A 111 8.23 4.21 16.71
N PHE A 112 8.15 5.27 15.89
CA PHE A 112 8.56 5.26 14.48
C PHE A 112 9.30 6.53 14.04
N GLY A 113 8.92 7.66 14.62
CA GLY A 113 9.55 8.97 14.46
C GLY A 113 10.91 9.04 15.14
N VAL A 114 11.67 10.05 14.72
CA VAL A 114 13.01 10.32 15.23
C VAL A 114 12.91 10.55 16.74
N SER A 115 13.59 9.73 17.54
CA SER A 115 13.74 10.00 18.97
C SER A 115 14.49 11.33 19.12
N SER A 116 13.77 12.36 19.57
CA SER A 116 14.30 13.68 19.91
C SER A 116 15.36 13.60 21.00
#